data_AF-A0A1Q3GX39-F1
#
_entry.id   AF-A0A1Q3GX39-F1
#
_cell.length_a   1.000
_cell.length_b   1.000
_cell.length_c   1.000
_cell.angle_alpha   90.00
_cell.angle_beta   90.00
_cell.angle_gamma   90.00
#
_symmetry.space_group_name_H-M   'P 1'
#
loop_
_entity.id
_entity.type
_entity.pdbx_description
1 polymer ?
#
loop_
_entity_poly.entity_id
_entity_poly.type
_entity_poly.pdbx_seq_one_letter_code
_entity_poly.pdbx_strand_id
1 'polypeptide(L)'
;MRRTRQRKPRTVTVLQKLVESGLSFTITDVKHLNGSLYYLDWANNYPNTELPEKETKFQEKAIRLFEFPPMFEKKIESKIFFHFKRKADNIRKHKPGGYEGEELNVESLSRLEGENKHLGQSNY
;
A
#
# COMPACT_ATOMS: atom_id res chain seq x y z
N MET A 1 19.04 22.17 -31.88
CA MET A 1 17.78 21.54 -31.38
C MET A 1 18.01 21.08 -29.95
N ARG A 2 17.37 21.70 -28.95
CA ARG A 2 17.46 21.27 -27.54
C ARG A 2 16.57 20.05 -27.33
N ARG A 3 17.16 18.88 -27.06
CA ARG A 3 16.41 17.68 -26.63
C ARG A 3 15.75 17.98 -25.29
N THR A 4 14.44 18.17 -25.27
CA THR A 4 13.65 18.17 -24.04
C THR A 4 13.77 16.77 -23.42
N ARG A 5 14.52 16.64 -22.32
CA ARG A 5 14.53 15.42 -21.52
C ARG A 5 13.11 15.21 -21.01
N GLN A 6 12.33 14.33 -21.65
CA GLN A 6 11.06 13.89 -21.11
C GLN A 6 11.34 13.26 -19.74
N ARG A 7 10.89 13.92 -18.66
CA ARG A 7 10.94 13.34 -17.33
C ARG A 7 10.00 12.15 -17.32
N LYS A 8 10.49 10.98 -16.88
CA LYS A 8 9.62 9.82 -16.65
C LYS A 8 8.43 10.26 -15.78
N PRO A 9 7.20 9.81 -16.08
CA PRO A 9 6.07 10.04 -15.21
C PRO A 9 6.41 9.59 -13.79
N ARG A 10 6.03 10.38 -12.78
CA ARG A 10 6.17 9.96 -11.38
C ARG A 10 5.37 8.68 -11.20
N THR A 11 5.96 7.64 -10.63
CA THR A 11 5.28 6.40 -10.25
C THR A 11 5.38 6.21 -8.74
N VAL A 12 4.48 5.40 -8.18
CA VAL A 12 4.44 5.06 -6.76
C VAL A 12 4.32 3.55 -6.61
N THR A 13 5.02 2.99 -5.62
CA THR A 13 4.94 1.57 -5.30
C THR A 13 4.32 1.38 -3.92
N VAL A 14 3.73 0.21 -3.69
CA VAL A 14 3.19 -0.15 -2.38
C VAL A 14 4.26 -0.13 -1.29
N LEU A 15 5.46 -0.61 -1.60
CA LEU A 15 6.57 -0.62 -0.64
C LEU A 15 6.95 0.80 -0.19
N GLN A 16 6.99 1.76 -1.13
CA GLN A 16 7.26 3.15 -0.79
C GLN A 16 6.24 3.68 0.21
N LYS A 17 4.94 3.46 -0.03
CA LYS A 17 3.88 3.92 0.87
C LYS A 17 3.85 3.21 2.21
N LEU A 18 4.21 1.93 2.25
CA LEU A 18 4.37 1.20 3.50
C LEU A 18 5.50 1.79 4.35
N VAL A 19 6.64 2.13 3.74
CA VAL A 19 7.75 2.79 4.45
C VAL A 19 7.32 4.17 4.96
N GLU A 20 6.66 4.98 4.12
CA GLU A 20 6.16 6.31 4.50
C GLU A 20 5.13 6.25 5.65
N SER A 21 4.36 5.16 5.75
CA SER A 21 3.36 4.99 6.82
C SER A 21 3.94 4.77 8.22
N GLY A 22 5.21 4.36 8.32
CA GLY A 22 5.84 4.05 9.61
C GLY A 22 5.21 2.88 10.36
N LEU A 23 4.49 1.98 9.67
CA LEU A 23 3.95 0.74 10.22
C LEU A 23 5.00 -0.37 10.16
N SER A 24 4.98 -1.29 11.13
CA SER A 24 5.71 -2.57 11.02
C SER A 24 4.98 -3.48 10.03
N PHE A 25 5.67 -3.96 9.00
CA PHE A 25 5.09 -4.82 7.97
C PHE A 25 6.02 -5.95 7.54
N THR A 26 5.43 -7.03 7.05
CA THR A 26 6.12 -8.22 6.57
C THR A 26 6.12 -8.28 5.04
N ILE A 27 6.96 -9.14 4.45
CA ILE A 27 6.94 -9.41 3.01
C ILE A 27 5.56 -9.90 2.53
N THR A 28 4.82 -10.62 3.38
CA THR A 28 3.47 -11.09 3.07
C THR A 28 2.50 -9.92 2.94
N ASP A 29 2.60 -8.92 3.82
CA ASP A 29 1.78 -7.71 3.74
C ASP A 29 2.07 -6.95 2.43
N VAL A 30 3.35 -6.80 2.07
CA VAL A 30 3.78 -6.15 0.81
C VAL A 30 3.20 -6.87 -0.41
N LYS A 31 3.36 -8.20 -0.48
CA LYS A 31 2.84 -9.01 -1.60
C LYS A 31 1.32 -8.96 -1.69
N HIS A 32 0.64 -9.07 -0.55
CA HIS A 32 -0.82 -9.03 -0.49
C HIS A 32 -1.36 -7.69 -0.98
N LEU A 33 -0.81 -6.58 -0.48
CA LEU A 33 -1.22 -5.23 -0.87
C LEU A 33 -0.90 -4.96 -2.35
N ASN A 34 0.31 -5.30 -2.82
CA ASN A 34 0.72 -5.13 -4.22
C ASN A 34 -0.19 -5.90 -5.19
N GLY A 35 -0.44 -7.18 -4.90
CA GLY A 35 -1.35 -8.00 -5.71
C GLY A 35 -2.79 -7.54 -5.63
N SER A 36 -3.29 -7.19 -4.43
CA SER A 36 -4.67 -6.71 -4.26
C SER A 36 -4.91 -5.41 -5.02
N LEU A 37 -4.00 -4.43 -4.95
CA LEU A 37 -4.10 -3.19 -5.72
C LEU A 37 -4.08 -3.43 -7.22
N TYR A 38 -3.26 -4.36 -7.68
CA TYR A 38 -3.19 -4.67 -9.10
C TYR A 38 -4.46 -5.36 -9.59
N TYR A 39 -4.74 -6.55 -9.06
CA TYR A 39 -5.81 -7.40 -9.60
C TYR A 39 -7.20 -6.90 -9.26
N LEU A 40 -7.40 -6.26 -8.09
CA LEU A 40 -8.74 -5.83 -7.67
C LEU A 40 -9.06 -4.38 -8.05
N ASP A 41 -8.07 -3.52 -8.20
CA ASP A 41 -8.29 -2.10 -8.50
C ASP A 41 -7.74 -1.65 -9.84
N TRP A 42 -6.53 -2.08 -10.23
CA TRP A 42 -5.98 -1.65 -11.51
C TRP A 42 -6.61 -2.43 -12.67
N ALA A 43 -6.40 -3.74 -12.72
CA ALA A 43 -6.84 -4.60 -13.83
C ALA A 43 -8.36 -4.54 -14.06
N ASN A 44 -9.15 -4.38 -12.99
CA ASN A 44 -10.60 -4.23 -13.08
C ASN A 44 -11.04 -2.90 -13.72
N ASN A 45 -10.31 -1.80 -13.49
CA ASN A 45 -10.66 -0.48 -14.03
C ASN A 45 -9.94 -0.16 -15.36
N TYR A 46 -8.82 -0.84 -15.64
CA TYR A 46 -7.97 -0.63 -16.81
C TYR A 46 -7.59 -1.97 -17.45
N PRO A 47 -8.55 -2.75 -17.97
CA PRO A 47 -8.33 -4.13 -18.40
C PRO A 47 -7.36 -4.29 -19.59
N ASN A 48 -7.11 -3.22 -20.34
CA ASN A 48 -6.22 -3.23 -21.51
C ASN A 48 -4.88 -2.54 -21.24
N THR A 49 -4.56 -2.23 -19.99
CA THR A 49 -3.35 -1.49 -19.62
C THR A 49 -2.59 -2.24 -18.54
N GLU A 50 -1.42 -2.78 -18.88
CA GLU A 50 -0.50 -3.39 -17.92
C GLU A 50 0.35 -2.33 -17.21
N LEU A 51 0.63 -2.54 -15.92
CA LEU A 51 1.55 -1.68 -15.19
C LEU A 51 2.99 -2.16 -15.36
N PRO A 52 3.98 -1.25 -15.43
CA PRO A 52 5.37 -1.63 -15.33
C PRO A 52 5.65 -2.33 -14.00
N GLU A 53 6.51 -3.34 -14.03
CA GLU A 53 7.03 -4.00 -12.83
C GLU A 53 8.44 -3.49 -12.51
N LYS A 54 8.70 -3.31 -11.22
CA LYS A 54 10.01 -2.98 -10.68
C LYS A 54 10.47 -4.07 -9.73
N GLU A 55 11.66 -4.60 -10.00
CA GLU A 55 12.34 -5.50 -9.08
C GLU A 55 13.08 -4.70 -8.01
N THR A 56 12.91 -5.09 -6.75
CA THR A 56 13.58 -4.48 -5.59
C THR A 56 13.89 -5.54 -4.54
N LYS A 57 14.61 -5.16 -3.49
CA LYS A 57 14.91 -6.02 -2.35
C LYS A 57 14.14 -5.57 -1.11
N PHE A 58 13.58 -6.53 -0.38
CA PHE A 58 13.01 -6.35 0.95
C PHE A 58 13.58 -7.43 1.86
N GLN A 59 14.29 -7.03 2.93
CA GLN A 59 14.97 -7.95 3.86
C GLN A 59 15.78 -9.02 3.09
N GLU A 60 16.65 -8.56 2.19
CA GLU A 60 17.51 -9.38 1.30
C GLU A 60 16.78 -10.25 0.27
N LYS A 61 15.44 -10.35 0.32
CA LYS A 61 14.63 -11.09 -0.65
C LYS A 61 14.27 -10.21 -1.83
N ALA A 62 14.46 -10.73 -3.04
CA ALA A 62 13.96 -10.10 -4.26
C ALA A 62 12.43 -10.14 -4.30
N ILE A 63 11.83 -8.99 -4.61
CA ILE A 63 10.38 -8.85 -4.81
C ILE A 63 10.12 -8.03 -6.07
N ARG A 64 9.05 -8.38 -6.80
CA ARG A 64 8.50 -7.55 -7.88
C ARG A 64 7.30 -6.77 -7.39
N LEU A 65 7.27 -5.50 -7.75
CA LEU A 65 6.22 -4.55 -7.40
C LEU A 65 5.69 -3.87 -8.65
N PHE A 66 4.40 -3.55 -8.67
CA PHE A 66 3.83 -2.75 -9.74
C PHE A 66 4.11 -1.27 -9.50
N GLU A 67 4.43 -0.55 -10.57
CA GLU A 67 4.61 0.90 -10.57
C GLU A 67 3.29 1.58 -10.91
N PHE A 68 2.55 1.98 -9.88
CA PHE A 68 1.26 2.64 -10.04
C PHE A 68 1.44 4.12 -10.42
N PRO A 69 0.49 4.72 -11.17
CA PRO A 69 0.51 6.15 -11.43
C PRO A 69 0.18 6.95 -10.15
N PRO A 70 0.52 8.26 -10.09
CA PRO A 70 0.33 9.07 -8.88
C PRO A 70 -1.12 9.18 -8.42
N MET A 71 -2.08 9.06 -9.35
CA MET A 71 -3.52 9.05 -9.00
C MET A 71 -3.93 7.88 -8.09
N PHE A 72 -3.12 6.81 -8.02
CA PHE A 72 -3.36 5.67 -7.12
C PHE A 72 -2.83 5.89 -5.70
N GLU A 73 -2.07 6.95 -5.45
CA GLU A 73 -1.41 7.24 -4.17
C GLU A 73 -2.36 7.12 -2.97
N LYS A 74 -3.48 7.86 -2.99
CA LYS A 74 -4.51 7.80 -1.94
C LYS A 74 -5.15 6.42 -1.80
N LYS A 75 -5.35 5.72 -2.92
CA LYS A 75 -5.93 4.37 -2.92
C LYS A 75 -4.99 3.35 -2.28
N ILE A 76 -3.67 3.49 -2.50
CA ILE A 76 -2.65 2.68 -1.82
C ILE A 76 -2.71 2.92 -0.31
N GLU A 77 -2.75 4.18 0.12
CA GLU A 77 -2.85 4.56 1.54
C GLU A 77 -4.10 3.99 2.21
N SER A 78 -5.28 4.14 1.58
CA SER A 78 -6.52 3.55 2.09
C SER A 78 -6.42 2.03 2.21
N LYS A 79 -5.84 1.35 1.22
CA LYS A 79 -5.65 -0.12 1.28
C LYS A 79 -4.72 -0.53 2.41
N ILE A 80 -3.60 0.17 2.60
CA ILE A 80 -2.69 -0.05 3.72
C ILE A 80 -3.47 0.08 5.02
N PHE A 81 -4.21 1.17 5.20
CA PHE A 81 -5.01 1.39 6.40
C PHE A 81 -5.98 0.25 6.68
N PHE A 82 -6.82 -0.14 5.71
CA PHE A 82 -7.82 -1.20 5.93
C PHE A 82 -7.18 -2.58 6.13
N HIS A 83 -6.06 -2.87 5.47
CA HIS A 83 -5.31 -4.12 5.67
C HIS A 83 -4.83 -4.24 7.12
N PHE A 84 -4.15 -3.22 7.64
CA PHE A 84 -3.63 -3.24 9.00
C PHE A 84 -4.73 -3.12 10.06
N LYS A 85 -5.81 -2.39 9.80
CA LYS A 85 -6.99 -2.37 10.68
C LYS A 85 -7.60 -3.76 10.83
N ARG A 86 -7.86 -4.46 9.71
CA ARG A 86 -8.38 -5.84 9.75
C ARG A 86 -7.41 -6.81 10.42
N LYS A 87 -6.11 -6.67 10.17
CA LYS A 87 -5.06 -7.46 10.81
C LYS A 87 -5.07 -7.27 12.33
N ALA A 88 -5.11 -6.02 12.80
CA ALA A 88 -5.20 -5.67 14.22
C ALA A 88 -6.46 -6.29 14.87
N ASP A 89 -7.61 -6.12 14.22
CA ASP A 89 -8.89 -6.63 14.72
C ASP A 89 -8.89 -8.16 14.81
N ASN A 90 -8.31 -8.85 13.83
CA ASN A 90 -8.19 -10.31 13.85
C ASN A 90 -7.28 -10.80 14.99
N ILE A 91 -6.15 -10.13 15.22
CA ILE A 91 -5.25 -10.47 16.34
C ILE A 91 -5.96 -10.26 17.68
N ARG A 92 -6.74 -9.18 17.83
CA ARG A 92 -7.52 -8.92 19.05
C ARG A 92 -8.60 -9.97 19.28
N LYS A 93 -9.32 -10.37 18.22
CA LYS A 93 -10.43 -11.34 18.29
C LYS A 93 -9.97 -12.78 18.47
N HIS A 94 -8.84 -13.15 17.89
CA HIS A 94 -8.36 -14.53 17.84
C HIS A 94 -6.99 -14.69 18.50
N LYS A 95 -6.66 -13.85 19.49
CA LYS A 95 -5.34 -13.80 20.14
C LYS A 95 -4.94 -15.21 20.57
N PRO A 96 -3.97 -15.85 19.90
CA PRO A 96 -3.48 -17.15 20.34
C PRO A 96 -2.82 -16.99 21.71
N GLY A 97 -3.03 -17.96 22.61
CA GLY A 97 -2.31 -18.01 23.88
C GLY A 97 -0.81 -18.19 23.61
N GLY A 98 -0.05 -17.09 23.62
CA GLY A 98 1.38 -17.07 23.27
C GLY A 98 1.78 -16.09 22.15
N TYR A 99 0.91 -15.18 21.71
CA TYR A 99 1.30 -14.17 20.72
C TYR A 99 2.29 -13.14 21.29
N GLU A 100 3.56 -13.24 20.86
CA GLU A 100 4.66 -12.30 21.13
C GLU A 100 4.91 -11.32 19.97
N GLY A 101 3.97 -11.16 19.03
CA GLY A 101 4.16 -10.25 17.90
C GLY A 101 4.10 -8.79 18.31
N GLU A 102 4.84 -7.92 17.61
CA GLU A 102 4.80 -6.46 17.81
C GLU A 102 3.35 -5.95 17.72
N GLU A 103 2.93 -5.18 18.73
CA GLU A 103 1.67 -4.46 18.65
C GLU A 103 1.76 -3.41 17.54
N LEU A 104 0.75 -3.38 16.68
CA LEU A 104 0.67 -2.37 15.63
C LEU A 104 0.68 -0.99 16.27
N ASN A 105 1.62 -0.14 15.83
CA ASN A 105 1.70 1.23 16.30
C ASN A 105 0.36 1.96 16.01
N VAL A 106 -0.43 2.14 17.08
CA VAL A 106 -1.76 2.74 17.03
C VAL A 106 -1.71 4.19 16.56
N GLU A 107 -0.58 4.88 16.80
CA GLU A 107 -0.36 6.25 16.38
C GLU A 107 -0.16 6.35 14.85
N SER A 108 0.57 5.42 14.25
CA SER A 108 0.71 5.35 12.78
C SER A 108 -0.61 5.03 12.10
N LEU A 109 -1.44 4.17 12.72
CA LEU A 109 -2.79 3.87 12.23
C LEU A 109 -3.75 5.06 12.33
N SER A 110 -3.68 5.84 13.41
CA SER A 110 -4.57 7.00 13.61
C SER A 110 -4.25 8.15 12.65
N ARG A 111 -2.98 8.33 12.27
CA ARG A 111 -2.58 9.29 11.22
C ARG A 111 -3.22 8.95 9.87
N LEU A 112 -3.17 7.68 9.46
CA LEU A 112 -3.83 7.20 8.26
C LEU A 112 -5.36 7.31 8.35
N GLU A 113 -5.95 7.17 9.54
CA GLU A 113 -7.40 7.35 9.74
C GLU A 113 -7.82 8.82 9.53
N GLY A 114 -7.03 9.78 10.01
CA GLY A 114 -7.27 11.21 9.82
C GLY A 114 -7.28 11.62 8.34
N GLU A 115 -6.35 11.07 7.56
CA GLU A 115 -6.25 11.32 6.11
C GLU A 115 -7.42 10.70 5.33
N ASN A 116 -7.94 9.55 5.76
CA ASN A 116 -9.08 8.88 5.13
C ASN A 116 -10.44 9.50 5.51
N LYS A 117 -10.57 10.17 6.66
CA LYS A 117 -11.83 10.83 7.08
C LYS A 117 -12.23 11.99 6.17
N HIS A 118 -11.29 12.61 5.45
CA HIS A 118 -11.59 13.67 4.49
C HIS A 118 -12.06 13.20 3.10
N LEU A 119 -12.03 11.89 2.82
CA LEU A 119 -12.57 11.32 1.58
C LEU A 119 -14.06 10.94 1.70
N GLY A 120 -14.60 10.90 2.92
CA GLY A 120 -16.00 10.55 3.20
C GLY A 120 -16.98 11.72 3.28
N GLN A 121 -16.53 12.96 3.01
CA GLN A 121 -17.38 14.17 3.09
C GLN A 121 -17.43 15.00 1.79
N SER A 122 -17.15 14.40 0.63
CA SER A 122 -17.42 15.07 -0.65
C SER A 122 -18.67 14.46 -1.30
N ASN A 123 -19.72 15.26 -1.28
CA ASN A 123 -20.92 15.27 -2.14
C ASN A 123 -22.08 14.34 -1.72
N TYR A 124 -22.90 14.85 -0.81
CA TYR A 124 -24.30 15.09 -1.14
C TYR A 124 -24.45 16.55 -1.58
#